data_AF-A0A522FE35-F1
#
_entry.id   AF-A0A522FE35-F1
#
_cell.length_a   1.000
_cell.length_b   1.000
_cell.length_c   1.000
_cell.angle_alpha   90.00
_cell.angle_beta   90.00
_cell.angle_gamma   90.00
#
_symmetry.space_group_name_H-M   'P 1'
#
loop_
_entity.id
_entity.type
_entity.pdbx_description
1 polymer ?
#
loop_
_entity_poly.entity_id
_entity_poly.type
_entity_poly.pdbx_seq_one_letter_code
_entity_poly.pdbx_strand_id
1 'polypeptide(L)'
;MAKKEFFKGGLSLNFYSSASFESLQGLDPKDHPPIMARNLWRFLMMSWNPDWKELVSWDSFSAAFISHDPLLLKEWRYAYQQGLLNVFKQLQGKQFSPKEQEQIQLYLSNCLSLFPYTDPNRYEFLKVPQYVNGQWILVDYKIEPIELTETSGFYKLFLQDRDRVFAYGLTPLENLDAQSHLIFAGTTYPAGQGFVPQVTTDLKGFETVGKSLYLSGRERLLAWLNTQKTKPHVCGVSLGGSLSLLIAREFGHLLSRVDALNPAGLHDSWFLGSPHDKWDELTKKPVVVVQQQANDPVSLFGVWKEDWVILSVNPPKEIQGPYDVFDHIINYAGNPKTEFHKTDPKKLNEEHRGLNIGLYSIARGIFYYTVLVPFNYLIRPVFNVLWNNKILTAAAILGVAISLTLPLFGLISSFVAGISALSWVGVLAVGKAISYTVSELTKTHDIAAIHDPALPRNASMDLYDANLNQTFFLNFQQIHSYYQVMRCLVKNKPFVQEEMDTEKKRLLMDSAKPEHADYLKVMQVSKAKAYHIHSTLRFVNEIGMQNKEQLKAAVEQSYAEYKLGKPAKMSV
;
A
#
# COMPACT_ATOMS: atom_id res chain seq x y z
N MET A 1 11.77 -6.21 -38.94
CA MET A 1 11.95 -4.94 -38.21
C MET A 1 10.60 -4.47 -37.72
N ALA A 2 10.28 -4.63 -36.43
CA ALA A 2 9.10 -4.01 -35.85
C ALA A 2 9.32 -2.49 -35.80
N LYS A 3 8.36 -1.69 -36.28
CA LYS A 3 8.43 -0.22 -36.19
C LYS A 3 8.57 0.13 -34.71
N LYS A 4 9.63 0.86 -34.34
CA LYS A 4 9.76 1.48 -33.01
C LYS A 4 8.54 2.38 -32.81
N GLU A 5 7.65 1.98 -31.91
CA GLU A 5 6.47 2.75 -31.57
C GLU A 5 6.90 3.85 -30.59
N PHE A 6 6.74 5.10 -31.02
CA PHE A 6 7.20 6.30 -30.33
C PHE A 6 6.05 7.29 -30.21
N PHE A 7 5.90 7.88 -29.02
CA PHE A 7 5.07 9.06 -28.85
C PHE A 7 5.68 10.05 -27.88
N LYS A 8 5.35 11.33 -28.09
CA LYS A 8 5.67 12.44 -27.21
C LYS A 8 4.41 12.81 -26.46
N GLY A 9 4.51 13.04 -25.15
CA GLY A 9 3.37 13.22 -24.26
C GLY A 9 2.34 14.22 -24.79
N GLY A 10 2.76 15.44 -25.13
CA GLY A 10 1.87 16.43 -25.72
C GLY A 10 0.92 17.11 -24.71
N LEU A 11 0.59 16.47 -23.57
CA LEU A 11 -0.15 17.10 -22.47
C LEU A 11 0.77 17.62 -21.37
N SER A 12 0.39 18.76 -20.81
CA SER A 12 0.91 19.25 -19.53
C SER A 12 -0.07 18.91 -18.43
N LEU A 13 0.23 17.86 -17.66
CA LEU A 13 -0.53 17.42 -16.50
C LEU A 13 0.21 17.90 -15.24
N ASN A 14 -0.39 18.87 -14.56
CA ASN A 14 0.21 19.49 -13.39
C ASN A 14 -0.49 19.01 -12.12
N PHE A 15 0.27 18.52 -11.14
CA PHE A 15 -0.32 18.08 -9.86
C PHE A 15 -0.86 19.28 -9.06
N TYR A 16 -0.22 20.45 -9.14
CA TYR A 16 -0.74 21.72 -8.61
C TYR A 16 -0.84 22.80 -9.69
N SER A 17 -1.45 23.93 -9.34
CA SER A 17 -1.51 25.09 -10.24
C SER A 17 -0.14 25.71 -10.56
N SER A 18 0.86 25.50 -9.71
CA SER A 18 2.23 25.99 -9.88
C SER A 18 3.25 24.96 -9.41
N ALA A 19 4.35 24.85 -10.16
CA ALA A 19 5.53 24.03 -9.83
C ALA A 19 6.45 24.70 -8.80
N SER A 20 6.31 26.00 -8.56
CA SER A 20 7.12 26.75 -7.59
C SER A 20 6.80 26.31 -6.16
N PHE A 21 7.83 26.22 -5.33
CA PHE A 21 7.67 25.92 -3.92
C PHE A 21 7.10 27.10 -3.15
N GLU A 22 6.26 26.79 -2.16
CA GLU A 22 5.73 27.77 -1.22
C GLU A 22 6.77 28.01 -0.12
N SER A 23 7.03 29.28 0.21
CA SER A 23 8.01 29.65 1.24
C SER A 23 7.47 29.41 2.65
N LEU A 24 8.34 28.94 3.54
CA LEU A 24 8.08 28.82 4.99
C LEU A 24 8.48 30.08 5.77
N GLN A 25 9.13 31.05 5.11
CA GLN A 25 9.71 32.22 5.77
C GLN A 25 8.62 33.13 6.37
N GLY A 26 8.78 33.47 7.65
CA GLY A 26 7.84 34.37 8.35
C GLY A 26 6.54 33.71 8.81
N LEU A 27 6.40 32.39 8.67
CA LEU A 27 5.24 31.63 9.14
C LEU A 27 5.50 30.99 10.52
N ASP A 28 4.44 30.89 11.31
CA ASP A 28 4.42 30.16 12.58
C ASP A 28 4.70 28.66 12.30
N PRO A 29 5.55 27.98 13.09
CA PRO A 29 5.82 26.54 12.94
C PRO A 29 4.58 25.65 12.79
N LYS A 30 3.44 26.03 13.40
CA LYS A 30 2.18 25.28 13.26
C LYS A 30 1.63 25.24 11.82
N ASP A 31 2.00 26.22 10.99
CA ASP A 31 1.51 26.38 9.62
C ASP A 31 2.46 25.73 8.59
N HIS A 32 3.60 25.19 9.04
CA HIS A 32 4.60 24.56 8.17
C HIS A 32 4.14 23.22 7.58
N PRO A 33 3.51 22.28 8.34
CA PRO A 33 3.21 20.94 7.82
C PRO A 33 2.36 20.91 6.54
N PRO A 34 1.29 21.71 6.38
CA PRO A 34 0.51 21.75 5.14
C PRO A 34 1.34 22.25 3.94
N ILE A 35 2.21 23.23 4.13
CA ILE A 35 3.07 23.77 3.08
C ILE A 35 4.10 22.73 2.66
N MET A 36 4.79 22.13 3.64
CA MET A 36 5.76 21.06 3.43
C MET A 36 5.16 19.89 2.65
N ALA A 37 3.94 19.47 2.99
CA ALA A 37 3.20 18.44 2.28
C ALA A 37 3.01 18.77 0.79
N ARG A 38 2.49 19.97 0.48
CA ARG A 38 2.27 20.40 -0.92
C ARG A 38 3.57 20.49 -1.70
N ASN A 39 4.60 21.02 -1.06
CA ASN A 39 5.93 21.20 -1.62
C ASN A 39 6.62 19.86 -1.95
N LEU A 40 6.50 18.84 -1.08
CA LEU A 40 6.96 17.49 -1.39
C LEU A 40 6.25 16.92 -2.63
N TRP A 41 4.93 17.04 -2.71
CA TRP A 41 4.18 16.55 -3.86
C TRP A 41 4.49 17.31 -5.16
N ARG A 42 4.81 18.61 -5.09
CA ARG A 42 5.34 19.34 -6.25
C ARG A 42 6.63 18.71 -6.76
N PHE A 43 7.57 18.43 -5.85
CA PHE A 43 8.84 17.79 -6.19
C PHE A 43 8.65 16.41 -6.83
N LEU A 44 7.78 15.58 -6.28
CA LEU A 44 7.55 14.23 -6.78
C LEU A 44 6.74 14.20 -8.09
N MET A 45 5.78 15.11 -8.28
CA MET A 45 4.75 14.99 -9.32
C MET A 45 4.82 16.01 -10.46
N MET A 46 5.73 16.99 -10.38
CA MET A 46 5.80 18.12 -11.34
C MET A 46 7.18 18.26 -11.99
N SER A 47 7.91 17.14 -12.16
CA SER A 47 9.28 17.08 -12.69
C SER A 47 10.33 17.80 -11.81
N TRP A 48 11.60 17.74 -12.21
CA TRP A 48 12.68 18.35 -11.44
C TRP A 48 12.53 19.87 -11.32
N ASN A 49 12.76 20.38 -10.11
CA ASN A 49 12.91 21.80 -9.83
C ASN A 49 14.30 22.04 -9.20
N PRO A 50 15.16 22.90 -9.79
CA PRO A 50 16.48 23.24 -9.23
C PRO A 50 16.44 23.76 -7.80
N ASP A 51 15.33 24.36 -7.38
CA ASP A 51 15.13 24.93 -6.04
C ASP A 51 14.79 23.85 -4.99
N TRP A 52 14.93 22.56 -5.30
CA TRP A 52 14.62 21.44 -4.37
C TRP A 52 15.33 21.53 -3.03
N LYS A 53 16.48 22.24 -2.96
CA LYS A 53 17.21 22.45 -1.71
C LYS A 53 16.38 23.25 -0.69
N GLU A 54 15.42 24.05 -1.15
CA GLU A 54 14.47 24.78 -0.31
C GLU A 54 13.45 23.86 0.37
N LEU A 55 13.31 22.61 -0.09
CA LEU A 55 12.42 21.59 0.49
C LEU A 55 13.06 20.78 1.62
N VAL A 56 14.38 20.67 1.63
CA VAL A 56 15.10 19.70 2.44
C VAL A 56 15.68 20.38 3.67
N SER A 57 14.81 20.64 4.65
CA SER A 57 15.28 20.69 6.04
C SER A 57 15.36 19.26 6.58
N TRP A 58 16.38 18.98 7.40
CA TRP A 58 16.54 17.67 8.04
C TRP A 58 15.30 17.29 8.86
N ASP A 59 14.63 18.27 9.46
CA ASP A 59 13.39 18.06 10.22
C ASP A 59 12.24 17.59 9.32
N SER A 60 12.13 18.14 8.10
CA SER A 60 11.14 17.72 7.11
C SER A 60 11.37 16.28 6.64
N PHE A 61 12.63 15.94 6.39
CA PHE A 61 13.03 14.59 5.98
C PHE A 61 12.84 13.58 7.13
N SER A 62 13.23 13.93 8.35
CA SER A 62 13.13 13.07 9.53
C SER A 62 11.68 12.85 9.96
N ALA A 63 10.84 13.90 9.97
CA ALA A 63 9.43 13.77 10.36
C ALA A 63 8.65 12.86 9.39
N ALA A 64 8.99 12.94 8.10
CA ALA A 64 8.41 12.19 7.01
C ALA A 64 8.85 10.72 6.94
N PHE A 65 10.16 10.48 6.93
CA PHE A 65 10.75 9.19 6.55
C PHE A 65 11.35 8.42 7.74
N ILE A 66 11.37 9.02 8.94
CA ILE A 66 11.95 8.42 10.15
C ILE A 66 10.95 8.41 11.32
N SER A 67 10.28 9.52 11.59
CA SER A 67 9.46 9.71 12.81
C SER A 67 7.97 9.43 12.61
N HIS A 68 7.49 9.42 11.36
CA HIS A 68 6.09 9.19 10.99
C HIS A 68 5.11 10.02 11.84
N ASP A 69 5.31 11.34 11.88
CA ASP A 69 4.41 12.23 12.63
C ASP A 69 2.97 12.14 12.08
N PRO A 70 1.99 11.66 12.88
CA PRO A 70 0.63 11.47 12.42
C PRO A 70 -0.05 12.76 11.92
N LEU A 71 0.32 13.92 12.45
CA LEU A 71 -0.24 15.20 12.01
C LEU A 71 0.34 15.60 10.65
N LEU A 72 1.65 15.43 10.45
CA LEU A 72 2.28 15.68 9.16
C LEU A 72 1.71 14.73 8.09
N LEU A 73 1.58 13.44 8.40
CA LEU A 73 1.02 12.44 7.48
C LEU A 73 -0.45 12.72 7.14
N LYS A 74 -1.23 13.25 8.08
CA LYS A 74 -2.58 13.75 7.79
C LYS A 74 -2.53 14.87 6.74
N GLU A 75 -1.65 15.85 6.88
CA GLU A 75 -1.50 16.93 5.89
C GLU A 75 -0.97 16.41 4.54
N TRP A 76 -0.14 15.37 4.54
CA TRP A 76 0.32 14.70 3.31
C TRP A 76 -0.81 14.08 2.52
N ARG A 77 -1.72 13.35 3.18
CA ARG A 77 -2.92 12.77 2.54
C ARG A 77 -3.82 13.85 1.97
N TYR A 78 -3.99 14.96 2.71
CA TYR A 78 -4.81 16.08 2.26
C TYR A 78 -4.21 16.78 1.03
N ALA A 79 -2.93 17.10 1.06
CA ALA A 79 -2.22 17.70 -0.06
C ALA A 79 -2.24 16.78 -1.30
N TYR A 80 -2.02 15.47 -1.11
CA TYR A 80 -2.14 14.48 -2.18
C TYR A 80 -3.53 14.52 -2.83
N GLN A 81 -4.60 14.55 -2.03
CA GLN A 81 -5.97 14.68 -2.52
C GLN A 81 -6.19 15.98 -3.31
N GLN A 82 -5.66 17.10 -2.83
CA GLN A 82 -5.73 18.38 -3.57
C GLN A 82 -5.08 18.27 -4.96
N GLY A 83 -3.96 17.55 -5.05
CA GLY A 83 -3.30 17.35 -6.32
C GLY A 83 -4.12 16.54 -7.32
N LEU A 84 -4.72 15.43 -6.89
CA LEU A 84 -5.64 14.65 -7.73
C LEU A 84 -6.87 15.46 -8.18
N LEU A 85 -7.40 16.34 -7.32
CA LEU A 85 -8.48 17.25 -7.68
C LEU A 85 -8.05 18.26 -8.74
N ASN A 86 -6.81 18.75 -8.68
CA ASN A 86 -6.27 19.65 -9.69
C ASN A 86 -6.05 18.94 -11.03
N VAL A 87 -5.59 17.69 -11.01
CA VAL A 87 -5.50 16.85 -12.21
C VAL A 87 -6.89 16.65 -12.81
N PHE A 88 -7.91 16.32 -12.00
CA PHE A 88 -9.29 16.16 -12.49
C PHE A 88 -9.80 17.42 -13.21
N LYS A 89 -9.57 18.62 -12.67
CA LYS A 89 -9.96 19.89 -13.31
C LYS A 89 -9.35 20.07 -14.70
N GLN A 90 -8.17 19.50 -14.94
CA GLN A 90 -7.51 19.55 -16.26
C GLN A 90 -8.14 18.56 -17.25
N LEU A 91 -8.77 17.48 -16.77
CA LEU A 91 -9.34 16.39 -17.57
C LEU A 91 -10.85 16.55 -17.83
N GLN A 92 -11.59 17.11 -16.87
CA GLN A 92 -13.05 17.18 -16.90
C GLN A 92 -13.57 17.89 -18.16
N GLY A 93 -14.55 17.26 -18.82
CA GLY A 93 -15.21 17.81 -20.01
C GLY A 93 -14.36 17.78 -21.29
N LYS A 94 -13.17 17.17 -21.25
CA LYS A 94 -12.29 17.05 -22.42
C LYS A 94 -12.25 15.64 -22.99
N GLN A 95 -11.96 15.57 -24.28
CA GLN A 95 -11.67 14.35 -25.01
C GLN A 95 -10.20 14.36 -25.42
N PHE A 96 -9.58 13.20 -25.39
CA PHE A 96 -8.15 13.03 -25.61
C PHE A 96 -7.90 11.98 -26.68
N SER A 97 -6.89 12.18 -27.51
CA SER A 97 -6.43 11.17 -28.47
C SER A 97 -5.88 9.93 -27.73
N PRO A 98 -5.75 8.78 -28.39
CA PRO A 98 -5.24 7.57 -27.74
C PRO A 98 -3.86 7.73 -27.08
N LYS A 99 -2.97 8.53 -27.69
CA LYS A 99 -1.63 8.82 -27.14
C LYS A 99 -1.70 9.69 -25.88
N GLU A 100 -2.57 10.69 -25.90
CA GLU A 100 -2.83 11.55 -24.74
C GLU A 100 -3.49 10.76 -23.60
N GLN A 101 -4.42 9.85 -23.92
CA GLN A 101 -5.02 8.95 -22.94
C GLN A 101 -3.98 8.02 -22.30
N GLU A 102 -3.05 7.46 -23.09
CA GLU A 102 -1.96 6.66 -22.55
C GLU A 102 -1.04 7.50 -21.65
N GLN A 103 -0.69 8.74 -22.03
CA GLN A 103 0.08 9.64 -21.16
C GLN A 103 -0.65 9.91 -19.83
N ILE A 104 -1.97 10.19 -19.89
CA ILE A 104 -2.79 10.40 -18.68
C ILE A 104 -2.78 9.14 -17.80
N GLN A 105 -2.93 7.96 -18.40
CA GLN A 105 -2.88 6.69 -17.68
C GLN A 105 -1.54 6.50 -16.98
N LEU A 106 -0.42 6.66 -17.69
CA LEU A 106 0.92 6.54 -17.10
C LEU A 106 1.12 7.55 -15.95
N TYR A 107 0.69 8.80 -16.15
CA TYR A 107 0.79 9.85 -15.13
C TYR A 107 -0.03 9.53 -13.88
N LEU A 108 -1.29 9.12 -14.03
CA LEU A 108 -2.16 8.75 -12.91
C LEU A 108 -1.67 7.48 -12.20
N SER A 109 -1.18 6.47 -12.93
CA SER A 109 -0.55 5.28 -12.35
C SER A 109 0.69 5.63 -11.53
N ASN A 110 1.52 6.56 -12.00
CA ASN A 110 2.67 7.05 -11.25
C ASN A 110 2.24 7.83 -10.01
N CYS A 111 1.19 8.65 -10.10
CA CYS A 111 0.62 9.32 -8.93
C CYS A 111 0.16 8.30 -7.89
N LEU A 112 -0.62 7.30 -8.30
CA LEU A 112 -1.15 6.25 -7.40
C LEU A 112 -0.03 5.39 -6.82
N SER A 113 1.02 5.10 -7.57
CA SER A 113 2.18 4.31 -7.10
C SER A 113 2.89 4.94 -5.91
N LEU A 114 2.78 6.26 -5.73
CA LEU A 114 3.33 7.01 -4.59
C LEU A 114 2.34 7.21 -3.44
N PHE A 115 1.07 6.83 -3.60
CA PHE A 115 0.05 6.94 -2.53
C PHE A 115 0.43 6.19 -1.23
N PRO A 116 1.06 5.00 -1.26
CA PRO A 116 1.41 4.27 -0.03
C PRO A 116 2.33 5.07 0.93
N TYR A 117 3.12 6.01 0.41
CA TYR A 117 4.01 6.85 1.22
C TYR A 117 3.28 7.94 2.03
N THR A 118 1.95 8.03 1.91
CA THR A 118 1.12 8.96 2.69
C THR A 118 0.62 8.37 4.01
N ASP A 119 1.01 7.13 4.33
CA ASP A 119 0.39 6.28 5.35
C ASP A 119 -1.15 6.32 5.26
N PRO A 120 -1.74 5.73 4.19
CA PRO A 120 -3.17 5.82 3.93
C PRO A 120 -4.02 5.43 5.14
N ASN A 121 -4.92 6.34 5.53
CA ASN A 121 -5.84 6.08 6.63
C ASN A 121 -7.08 5.35 6.09
N ARG A 122 -7.30 4.10 6.54
CA ARG A 122 -8.43 3.28 6.08
C ARG A 122 -9.81 3.85 6.46
N TYR A 123 -9.90 4.84 7.33
CA TYR A 123 -11.15 5.50 7.71
C TYR A 123 -11.42 6.78 6.92
N GLU A 124 -10.50 7.16 6.02
CA GLU A 124 -10.71 8.19 5.02
C GLU A 124 -11.10 7.54 3.67
N PHE A 125 -11.65 8.34 2.75
CA PHE A 125 -11.79 7.98 1.34
C PHE A 125 -10.79 8.75 0.48
N LEU A 126 -10.49 8.21 -0.70
CA LEU A 126 -9.67 8.87 -1.72
C LEU A 126 -10.52 9.13 -2.96
N LYS A 127 -10.43 10.32 -3.54
CA LYS A 127 -11.05 10.71 -4.80
C LYS A 127 -10.02 10.61 -5.93
N VAL A 128 -10.23 9.72 -6.89
CA VAL A 128 -9.31 9.49 -8.02
C VAL A 128 -10.00 9.79 -9.35
N PRO A 129 -9.36 10.56 -10.27
CA PRO A 129 -9.88 10.76 -11.62
C PRO A 129 -9.91 9.45 -12.41
N GLN A 130 -11.05 9.11 -13.00
CA GLN A 130 -11.17 7.96 -13.90
C GLN A 130 -11.98 8.29 -15.14
N TYR A 131 -11.64 7.63 -16.25
CA TYR A 131 -12.44 7.67 -17.47
C TYR A 131 -13.44 6.51 -17.47
N VAL A 132 -14.70 6.82 -17.17
CA VAL A 132 -15.78 5.83 -17.04
C VAL A 132 -16.89 6.22 -18.02
N ASN A 133 -17.39 5.27 -18.80
CA ASN A 133 -18.50 5.45 -19.75
C ASN A 133 -18.33 6.68 -20.67
N GLY A 134 -17.11 6.92 -21.15
CA GLY A 134 -16.80 7.99 -22.09
C GLY A 134 -16.59 9.37 -21.46
N GLN A 135 -16.53 9.47 -20.14
CA GLN A 135 -16.36 10.73 -19.42
C GLN A 135 -15.36 10.62 -18.28
N TRP A 136 -14.61 11.70 -18.06
CA TRP A 136 -13.80 11.85 -16.85
C TRP A 136 -14.71 12.20 -15.68
N ILE A 137 -14.70 11.33 -14.68
CA ILE A 137 -15.38 11.52 -13.40
C ILE A 137 -14.41 11.37 -12.25
N LEU A 138 -14.79 11.92 -11.09
CA LEU A 138 -14.04 11.76 -9.86
C LEU A 138 -14.70 10.67 -9.02
N VAL A 139 -14.01 9.54 -8.85
CA VAL A 139 -14.56 8.36 -8.17
C VAL A 139 -14.06 8.33 -6.73
N ASP A 140 -14.99 8.13 -5.80
CA ASP A 140 -14.68 7.99 -4.38
C ASP A 140 -14.36 6.53 -4.06
N TYR A 141 -13.22 6.31 -3.40
CA TYR A 141 -12.69 4.99 -3.06
C TYR A 141 -12.62 4.76 -1.57
N LYS A 142 -13.01 3.56 -1.16
CA LYS A 142 -12.64 2.98 0.12
C LYS A 142 -11.20 2.50 0.06
N ILE A 143 -10.39 2.92 1.04
CA ILE A 143 -9.02 2.44 1.22
C ILE A 143 -9.05 1.16 2.07
N GLU A 144 -8.45 0.09 1.56
CA GLU A 144 -8.39 -1.24 2.18
C GLU A 144 -6.94 -1.72 2.26
N PRO A 145 -6.28 -1.58 3.43
CA PRO A 145 -4.93 -2.12 3.62
C PRO A 145 -4.92 -3.65 3.56
N ILE A 146 -3.96 -4.21 2.83
CA ILE A 146 -3.76 -5.65 2.65
C ILE A 146 -2.35 -5.97 3.11
N GLU A 147 -2.24 -6.64 4.26
CA GLU A 147 -0.94 -6.96 4.86
C GLU A 147 -0.19 -8.01 4.02
N LEU A 148 1.06 -7.70 3.66
CA LEU A 148 1.93 -8.56 2.87
C LEU A 148 2.86 -9.41 3.72
N THR A 149 3.18 -8.97 4.93
CA THR A 149 4.02 -9.72 5.87
C THR A 149 3.29 -10.87 6.55
N GLU A 150 4.05 -11.81 7.14
CA GLU A 150 3.46 -12.96 7.82
C GLU A 150 2.61 -12.52 9.02
N THR A 151 1.37 -13.01 9.04
CA THR A 151 0.41 -12.75 10.12
C THR A 151 0.36 -13.88 11.15
N SER A 152 1.02 -15.00 10.87
CA SER A 152 1.03 -16.21 11.70
C SER A 152 2.26 -17.07 11.42
N GLY A 153 2.55 -18.03 12.30
CA GLY A 153 3.64 -18.99 12.13
C GLY A 153 5.01 -18.47 12.57
N PHE A 154 6.07 -19.22 12.23
CA PHE A 154 7.41 -18.98 12.75
C PHE A 154 7.99 -17.60 12.37
N TYR A 155 7.80 -17.16 11.13
CA TYR A 155 8.37 -15.88 10.68
C TYR A 155 7.72 -14.65 11.34
N LYS A 156 6.45 -14.74 11.78
CA LYS A 156 5.76 -13.67 12.52
C LYS A 156 6.50 -13.29 13.82
N LEU A 157 7.25 -14.22 14.40
CA LEU A 157 8.01 -14.01 15.64
C LEU A 157 9.14 -12.98 15.50
N PHE A 158 9.60 -12.76 14.28
CA PHE A 158 10.69 -11.83 13.96
C PHE A 158 10.18 -10.46 13.48
N LEU A 159 8.86 -10.28 13.43
CA LEU A 159 8.20 -9.08 12.92
C LEU A 159 7.59 -8.26 14.06
N GLN A 160 8.02 -7.00 14.17
CA GLN A 160 7.40 -5.99 15.00
C GLN A 160 6.28 -5.26 14.25
N ASP A 161 5.50 -4.43 14.94
CA ASP A 161 4.45 -3.66 14.27
C ASP A 161 5.01 -2.76 13.16
N ARG A 162 6.17 -2.12 13.40
CA ARG A 162 6.90 -1.33 12.39
C ARG A 162 7.43 -2.10 11.18
N ASP A 163 7.42 -3.43 11.23
CA ASP A 163 7.89 -4.28 10.12
C ASP A 163 6.77 -4.65 9.15
N ARG A 164 5.51 -4.40 9.53
CA ARG A 164 4.37 -4.81 8.71
C ARG A 164 4.37 -4.04 7.40
N VAL A 165 4.27 -4.75 6.28
CA VAL A 165 4.21 -4.13 4.95
C VAL A 165 2.80 -4.30 4.40
N PHE A 166 2.27 -3.29 3.72
CA PHE A 166 0.92 -3.30 3.17
C PHE A 166 0.91 -2.97 1.68
N ALA A 167 0.04 -3.66 0.95
CA ALA A 167 -0.53 -3.14 -0.30
C ALA A 167 -1.86 -2.43 0.04
N TYR A 168 -2.35 -1.58 -0.87
CA TYR A 168 -3.59 -0.83 -0.67
C TYR A 168 -4.56 -1.13 -1.81
N GLY A 169 -5.69 -1.74 -1.46
CA GLY A 169 -6.85 -1.85 -2.32
C GLY A 169 -7.67 -0.56 -2.29
N LEU A 170 -8.08 -0.07 -3.45
CA LEU A 170 -9.04 1.01 -3.61
C LEU A 170 -10.31 0.43 -4.24
N THR A 171 -11.37 0.32 -3.45
CA THR A 171 -12.68 -0.18 -3.90
C THR A 171 -13.65 0.99 -4.10
N PRO A 172 -14.27 1.16 -5.30
CA PRO A 172 -15.23 2.23 -5.54
C PRO A 172 -16.41 2.20 -4.56
N LEU A 173 -16.79 3.36 -4.03
CA LEU A 173 -17.90 3.49 -3.08
C LEU A 173 -19.26 3.57 -3.75
N GLU A 174 -19.37 4.31 -4.86
CA GLU A 174 -20.66 4.60 -5.52
C GLU A 174 -20.71 4.07 -6.97
N ASN A 175 -19.67 4.32 -7.75
CA ASN A 175 -19.66 3.96 -9.16
C ASN A 175 -19.13 2.53 -9.34
N LEU A 176 -20.05 1.58 -9.54
CA LEU A 176 -19.72 0.16 -9.68
C LEU A 176 -19.07 -0.19 -11.03
N ASP A 177 -19.16 0.69 -12.02
CA ASP A 177 -18.48 0.55 -13.32
C ASP A 177 -17.05 1.10 -13.27
N ALA A 178 -16.73 1.89 -12.24
CA ALA A 178 -15.38 2.38 -12.03
C ALA A 178 -14.44 1.22 -11.66
N GLN A 179 -13.21 1.33 -12.15
CA GLN A 179 -12.20 0.31 -11.95
C GLN A 179 -11.62 0.41 -10.54
N SER A 180 -11.52 -0.73 -9.83
CA SER A 180 -10.75 -0.82 -8.59
C SER A 180 -9.25 -0.70 -8.82
N HIS A 181 -8.49 -0.27 -7.81
CA HIS A 181 -7.02 -0.23 -7.88
C HIS A 181 -6.37 -1.08 -6.81
N LEU A 182 -5.24 -1.72 -7.15
CA LEU A 182 -4.36 -2.35 -6.19
C LEU A 182 -2.99 -1.70 -6.28
N ILE A 183 -2.52 -1.14 -5.16
CA ILE A 183 -1.32 -0.33 -5.13
C ILE A 183 -0.29 -0.98 -4.21
N PHE A 184 0.88 -1.31 -4.74
CA PHE A 184 1.98 -1.84 -3.95
C PHE A 184 2.95 -0.73 -3.55
N ALA A 185 3.34 -0.73 -2.27
CA ALA A 185 4.37 0.17 -1.77
C ALA A 185 5.77 -0.22 -2.29
N GLY A 186 6.54 0.79 -2.70
CA GLY A 186 7.99 0.64 -2.87
C GLY A 186 8.72 0.65 -1.54
N THR A 187 10.04 0.49 -1.57
CA THR A 187 10.88 0.43 -0.38
C THR A 187 10.89 1.78 0.34
N THR A 188 10.54 1.79 1.63
CA THR A 188 10.40 3.01 2.44
C THR A 188 11.74 3.39 3.10
N TYR A 189 12.66 3.97 2.33
CA TYR A 189 13.94 4.46 2.85
C TYR A 189 13.78 5.73 3.73
N PRO A 190 14.67 5.95 4.72
CA PRO A 190 15.65 5.00 5.27
C PRO A 190 15.11 4.20 6.45
N ALA A 191 13.90 4.48 6.95
CA ALA A 191 13.36 3.87 8.16
C ALA A 191 11.82 3.81 8.22
N GLY A 192 11.13 3.90 7.08
CA GLY A 192 9.67 3.87 7.07
C GLY A 192 9.07 2.52 7.45
N GLN A 193 7.75 2.50 7.62
CA GLN A 193 6.97 1.30 7.94
C GLN A 193 7.27 0.16 6.95
N GLY A 194 7.76 -0.97 7.47
CA GLY A 194 8.07 -2.14 6.65
C GLY A 194 9.46 -2.15 6.02
N PHE A 195 10.31 -1.15 6.30
CA PHE A 195 11.64 -1.01 5.69
C PHE A 195 12.49 -2.29 5.76
N VAL A 196 12.59 -2.92 6.92
CA VAL A 196 13.46 -4.11 7.09
C VAL A 196 13.00 -5.28 6.23
N PRO A 197 11.72 -5.72 6.26
CA PRO A 197 11.24 -6.76 5.34
C PRO A 197 11.38 -6.39 3.87
N GLN A 198 11.15 -5.12 3.49
CA GLN A 198 11.29 -4.66 2.11
C GLN A 198 12.73 -4.77 1.61
N VAL A 199 13.72 -4.25 2.35
CA VAL A 199 15.14 -4.41 2.01
C VAL A 199 15.55 -5.89 1.99
N THR A 200 15.00 -6.68 2.92
CA THR A 200 15.29 -8.12 2.99
C THR A 200 14.82 -8.85 1.73
N THR A 201 13.63 -8.53 1.22
CA THR A 201 13.10 -9.15 -0.01
C THR A 201 13.75 -8.57 -1.28
N ASP A 202 14.15 -7.30 -1.27
CA ASP A 202 14.94 -6.68 -2.35
C ASP A 202 16.28 -7.37 -2.54
N LEU A 203 16.91 -7.79 -1.46
CA LEU A 203 18.26 -8.35 -1.50
C LEU A 203 18.29 -9.89 -1.45
N LYS A 204 17.13 -10.56 -1.36
CA LYS A 204 17.09 -12.02 -1.31
C LYS A 204 17.60 -12.68 -2.60
N GLY A 205 18.70 -13.42 -2.47
CA GLY A 205 19.35 -14.08 -3.60
C GLY A 205 18.50 -15.19 -4.24
N PHE A 206 18.80 -15.48 -5.51
CA PHE A 206 18.19 -16.56 -6.30
C PHE A 206 16.68 -16.44 -6.55
N GLU A 207 16.08 -15.28 -6.27
CA GLU A 207 14.67 -15.02 -6.56
C GLU A 207 14.43 -13.63 -7.12
N THR A 208 13.24 -13.46 -7.71
CA THR A 208 12.73 -12.15 -8.13
C THR A 208 12.61 -11.25 -6.90
N VAL A 209 12.98 -9.98 -7.05
CA VAL A 209 12.81 -8.94 -6.02
C VAL A 209 11.35 -8.94 -5.54
N GLY A 210 11.15 -8.97 -4.21
CA GLY A 210 9.81 -8.97 -3.62
C GLY A 210 9.12 -10.33 -3.53
N LYS A 211 9.69 -11.41 -4.07
CA LYS A 211 9.00 -12.72 -4.15
C LYS A 211 8.57 -13.23 -2.78
N SER A 212 9.46 -13.22 -1.78
CA SER A 212 9.10 -13.69 -0.44
C SER A 212 7.94 -12.91 0.17
N LEU A 213 7.94 -11.59 0.00
CA LEU A 213 6.89 -10.71 0.51
C LEU A 213 5.56 -10.92 -0.23
N TYR A 214 5.60 -11.08 -1.56
CA TYR A 214 4.43 -11.43 -2.36
C TYR A 214 3.79 -12.74 -1.90
N LEU A 215 4.59 -13.80 -1.72
CA LEU A 215 4.09 -15.12 -1.32
C LEU A 215 3.44 -15.09 0.07
N SER A 216 3.99 -14.30 0.98
CA SER A 216 3.46 -14.12 2.33
C SER A 216 2.09 -13.43 2.33
N GLY A 217 1.90 -12.44 1.44
CA GLY A 217 0.64 -11.71 1.23
C GLY A 217 -0.37 -12.37 0.28
N ARG A 218 0.05 -13.42 -0.45
CA ARG A 218 -0.64 -13.96 -1.63
C ARG A 218 -2.11 -14.27 -1.41
N GLU A 219 -2.45 -15.01 -0.35
CA GLU A 219 -3.84 -15.39 -0.08
C GLU A 219 -4.73 -14.19 0.23
N ARG A 220 -4.18 -13.18 0.93
CA ARG A 220 -4.93 -11.95 1.26
C ARG A 220 -5.13 -11.07 0.03
N LEU A 221 -4.15 -11.01 -0.86
CA LEU A 221 -4.27 -10.38 -2.17
C LEU A 221 -5.34 -11.07 -3.03
N LEU A 222 -5.30 -12.39 -3.13
CA LEU A 222 -6.29 -13.17 -3.88
C LEU A 222 -7.69 -13.02 -3.30
N ALA A 223 -7.82 -13.05 -1.96
CA ALA A 223 -9.08 -12.80 -1.29
C ALA A 223 -9.65 -11.43 -1.65
N TRP A 224 -8.84 -10.37 -1.60
CA TRP A 224 -9.27 -9.03 -2.00
C TRP A 224 -9.66 -8.96 -3.47
N LEU A 225 -8.85 -9.50 -4.38
CA LEU A 225 -9.13 -9.54 -5.82
C LEU A 225 -10.48 -10.19 -6.14
N ASN A 226 -10.80 -11.30 -5.47
CA ASN A 226 -12.06 -12.02 -5.68
C ASN A 226 -13.29 -11.26 -5.20
N THR A 227 -13.13 -10.22 -4.38
CA THR A 227 -14.25 -9.37 -3.95
C THR A 227 -14.57 -8.22 -4.93
N GLN A 228 -13.71 -8.00 -5.93
CA GLN A 228 -13.82 -6.88 -6.84
C GLN A 228 -14.79 -7.18 -7.99
N LYS A 229 -15.70 -6.25 -8.27
CA LYS A 229 -16.68 -6.38 -9.38
C LYS A 229 -16.03 -6.22 -10.75
N THR A 230 -15.07 -5.30 -10.84
CA THR A 230 -14.29 -5.03 -12.05
C THR A 230 -12.88 -5.54 -11.88
N LYS A 231 -12.23 -5.95 -12.97
CA LYS A 231 -10.81 -6.33 -12.96
C LYS A 231 -9.93 -5.13 -12.55
N PRO A 232 -9.20 -5.22 -11.42
CA PRO A 232 -8.46 -4.07 -10.91
C PRO A 232 -7.29 -3.67 -11.80
N HIS A 233 -6.97 -2.37 -11.78
CA HIS A 233 -5.69 -1.86 -12.26
C HIS A 233 -4.65 -1.95 -11.13
N VAL A 234 -3.49 -2.51 -11.42
CA VAL A 234 -2.41 -2.68 -10.44
C VAL A 234 -1.26 -1.73 -10.75
N CYS A 235 -0.76 -1.03 -9.75
CA CYS A 235 0.43 -0.21 -9.93
C CYS A 235 1.35 -0.18 -8.71
N GLY A 236 2.59 0.21 -8.94
CA GLY A 236 3.58 0.42 -7.87
C GLY A 236 4.90 0.94 -8.43
N VAL A 237 5.70 1.52 -7.55
CA VAL A 237 7.04 2.03 -7.86
C VAL A 237 8.12 1.18 -7.19
N SER A 238 9.29 1.02 -7.81
CA SER A 238 10.43 0.31 -7.22
C SER A 238 10.07 -1.15 -6.87
N LEU A 239 10.31 -1.60 -5.63
CA LEU A 239 9.80 -2.87 -5.09
C LEU A 239 8.29 -3.05 -5.34
N GLY A 240 7.49 -2.00 -5.21
CA GLY A 240 6.06 -2.05 -5.49
C GLY A 240 5.76 -2.35 -6.96
N GLY A 241 6.60 -1.85 -7.87
CA GLY A 241 6.55 -2.21 -9.28
C GLY A 241 6.89 -3.70 -9.47
N SER A 242 7.93 -4.21 -8.82
CA SER A 242 8.30 -5.64 -8.86
C SER A 242 7.17 -6.54 -8.34
N LEU A 243 6.50 -6.16 -7.25
CA LEU A 243 5.33 -6.86 -6.71
C LEU A 243 4.14 -6.83 -7.69
N SER A 244 3.94 -5.71 -8.37
CA SER A 244 2.94 -5.56 -9.43
C SER A 244 3.18 -6.55 -10.60
N LEU A 245 4.45 -6.77 -10.95
CA LEU A 245 4.84 -7.74 -11.98
C LEU A 245 4.69 -9.19 -11.51
N LEU A 246 4.97 -9.48 -10.23
CA LEU A 246 4.77 -10.80 -9.64
C LEU A 246 3.29 -11.21 -9.65
N ILE A 247 2.39 -10.32 -9.24
CA ILE A 247 0.95 -10.61 -9.26
C ILE A 247 0.41 -10.76 -10.69
N ALA A 248 0.97 -10.02 -11.65
CA ALA A 248 0.59 -10.13 -13.06
C ALA A 248 0.83 -11.54 -13.62
N ARG A 249 1.97 -12.15 -13.26
CA ARG A 249 2.36 -13.51 -13.69
C ARG A 249 1.43 -14.60 -13.19
N GLU A 250 0.86 -14.43 -12.00
CA GLU A 250 0.04 -15.46 -11.38
C GLU A 250 -1.47 -15.21 -11.55
N PHE A 251 -1.91 -13.99 -11.28
CA PHE A 251 -3.32 -13.60 -11.23
C PHE A 251 -3.72 -12.68 -12.38
N GLY A 252 -2.92 -12.59 -13.46
CA GLY A 252 -3.18 -11.69 -14.58
C GLY A 252 -4.60 -11.79 -15.18
N HIS A 253 -5.22 -12.97 -15.15
CA HIS A 253 -6.60 -13.16 -15.60
C HIS A 253 -7.64 -12.37 -14.79
N LEU A 254 -7.33 -12.00 -13.55
CA LEU A 254 -8.15 -11.16 -12.66
C LEU A 254 -7.86 -9.66 -12.81
N LEU A 255 -6.82 -9.29 -13.55
CA LEU A 255 -6.35 -7.91 -13.68
C LEU A 255 -6.76 -7.34 -15.05
N SER A 256 -6.90 -6.01 -15.11
CA SER A 256 -7.17 -5.29 -16.37
C SER A 256 -5.89 -4.72 -16.97
N ARG A 257 -5.08 -4.08 -16.13
CA ARG A 257 -3.82 -3.43 -16.49
C ARG A 257 -2.86 -3.45 -15.29
N VAL A 258 -1.57 -3.47 -15.59
CA VAL A 258 -0.47 -3.39 -14.63
C VAL A 258 0.51 -2.32 -15.09
N ASP A 259 0.73 -1.28 -14.29
CA ASP A 259 1.71 -0.22 -14.53
C ASP A 259 2.81 -0.29 -13.46
N ALA A 260 4.01 -0.74 -13.84
CA ALA A 260 5.14 -0.83 -12.94
C ALA A 260 6.13 0.31 -13.22
N LEU A 261 6.29 1.21 -12.25
CA LEU A 261 7.20 2.35 -12.33
C LEU A 261 8.56 2.00 -11.75
N ASN A 262 9.61 2.16 -12.54
CA ASN A 262 10.99 1.88 -12.16
C ASN A 262 11.20 0.55 -11.38
N PRO A 263 10.61 -0.58 -11.80
CA PRO A 263 10.71 -1.83 -11.06
C PRO A 263 12.07 -2.50 -11.27
N ALA A 264 12.49 -3.32 -10.30
CA ALA A 264 13.49 -4.34 -10.59
C ALA A 264 12.85 -5.43 -11.45
N GLY A 265 13.55 -5.90 -12.49
CA GLY A 265 13.03 -6.95 -13.35
C GLY A 265 12.96 -8.33 -12.68
N LEU A 266 12.43 -9.31 -13.42
CA LEU A 266 12.26 -10.67 -12.91
C LEU A 266 13.59 -11.40 -12.80
N HIS A 267 13.66 -12.39 -11.92
CA HIS A 267 14.73 -13.39 -11.95
C HIS A 267 14.34 -14.54 -12.87
N ASP A 268 15.17 -14.82 -13.86
CA ASP A 268 15.07 -16.03 -14.69
C ASP A 268 15.90 -17.16 -14.06
N SER A 269 15.23 -18.03 -13.30
CA SER A 269 15.90 -19.18 -12.68
C SER A 269 15.96 -20.34 -13.68
N TRP A 270 17.15 -20.54 -14.23
CA TRP A 270 17.47 -21.58 -15.22
C TRP A 270 17.37 -23.02 -14.67
N PHE A 271 17.19 -23.21 -13.36
CA PHE A 271 17.16 -24.53 -12.71
C PHE A 271 15.95 -24.75 -11.78
N LEU A 272 15.20 -23.70 -11.43
CA LEU A 272 13.99 -23.78 -10.60
C LEU A 272 12.86 -23.01 -11.28
N GLY A 273 12.01 -23.72 -12.01
CA GLY A 273 10.73 -23.16 -12.44
C GLY A 273 9.94 -22.64 -11.23
N SER A 274 9.25 -21.50 -11.38
CA SER A 274 8.40 -20.96 -10.31
C SER A 274 6.98 -21.50 -10.48
N PRO A 275 6.41 -22.23 -9.51
CA PRO A 275 5.02 -22.71 -9.60
C PRO A 275 3.98 -21.58 -9.61
N HIS A 276 4.42 -20.36 -9.31
CA HIS A 276 3.62 -19.14 -9.30
C HIS A 276 3.76 -18.30 -10.58
N ASP A 277 4.53 -18.76 -11.57
CA ASP A 277 4.57 -18.12 -12.89
C ASP A 277 3.64 -18.84 -13.85
N LYS A 278 2.43 -18.30 -14.00
CA LYS A 278 1.41 -18.85 -14.91
C LYS A 278 1.26 -18.00 -16.16
N TRP A 279 2.16 -17.05 -16.38
CA TRP A 279 1.99 -16.02 -17.41
C TRP A 279 1.74 -16.60 -18.79
N ASP A 280 2.48 -17.65 -19.14
CA ASP A 280 2.43 -18.29 -20.46
C ASP A 280 1.22 -19.23 -20.59
N GLU A 281 0.56 -19.59 -19.49
CA GLU A 281 -0.68 -20.38 -19.43
C GLU A 281 -1.94 -19.49 -19.54
N LEU A 282 -1.81 -18.16 -19.33
CA LEU A 282 -2.94 -17.24 -19.36
C LEU A 282 -3.46 -17.03 -20.79
N THR A 283 -4.73 -17.39 -21.02
CA THR A 283 -5.42 -17.14 -22.29
C THR A 283 -5.84 -15.69 -22.47
N LYS A 284 -6.14 -14.99 -21.37
CA LYS A 284 -6.48 -13.56 -21.35
C LYS A 284 -5.51 -12.85 -20.40
N LYS A 285 -4.57 -12.12 -20.99
CA LYS A 285 -3.54 -11.38 -20.25
C LYS A 285 -3.95 -9.92 -20.06
N PRO A 286 -3.60 -9.30 -18.92
CA PRO A 286 -3.73 -7.86 -18.76
C PRO A 286 -2.67 -7.15 -19.61
N VAL A 287 -2.88 -5.86 -19.88
CA VAL A 287 -1.81 -5.02 -20.40
C VAL A 287 -0.80 -4.81 -19.28
N VAL A 288 0.47 -5.13 -19.51
CA VAL A 288 1.56 -4.88 -18.56
C VAL A 288 2.50 -3.85 -19.16
N VAL A 289 2.66 -2.72 -18.48
CA VAL A 289 3.53 -1.62 -18.88
C VAL A 289 4.60 -1.40 -17.81
N VAL A 290 5.86 -1.46 -18.22
CA VAL A 290 7.02 -1.15 -17.40
C VAL A 290 7.55 0.20 -17.83
N GLN A 291 7.55 1.17 -16.92
CA GLN A 291 8.11 2.50 -17.14
C GLN A 291 9.52 2.55 -16.57
N GLN A 292 10.52 2.72 -17.44
CA GLN A 292 11.93 2.92 -17.08
C GLN A 292 12.25 4.40 -17.29
N GLN A 293 12.35 5.15 -16.19
CA GLN A 293 12.56 6.58 -16.26
C GLN A 293 14.04 6.92 -16.41
N ALA A 294 14.36 7.65 -17.48
CA ALA A 294 15.65 8.29 -17.70
C ALA A 294 16.85 7.39 -17.34
N ASN A 295 17.66 7.77 -16.34
CA ASN A 295 18.83 7.01 -15.91
C ASN A 295 18.58 6.15 -14.66
N ASP A 296 17.32 5.79 -14.37
CA ASP A 296 16.96 4.99 -13.19
C ASP A 296 17.86 3.74 -13.06
N PRO A 297 18.59 3.56 -11.94
CA PRO A 297 19.55 2.48 -11.80
C PRO A 297 18.88 1.12 -11.53
N VAL A 298 17.63 1.12 -11.05
CA VAL A 298 16.94 -0.10 -10.59
C VAL A 298 16.38 -0.91 -11.75
N SER A 299 15.85 -0.23 -12.77
CA SER A 299 15.24 -0.88 -13.93
C SER A 299 16.25 -1.44 -14.93
N LEU A 300 17.55 -1.24 -14.68
CA LEU A 300 18.64 -1.74 -15.53
C LEU A 300 18.88 -3.25 -15.39
N PHE A 301 18.20 -3.92 -14.45
CA PHE A 301 18.43 -5.33 -14.18
C PHE A 301 17.14 -6.14 -14.07
N GLY A 302 17.28 -7.44 -14.30
CA GLY A 302 16.22 -8.44 -14.37
C GLY A 302 15.76 -8.73 -15.80
N VAL A 303 14.74 -9.57 -15.89
CA VAL A 303 14.19 -10.12 -17.14
C VAL A 303 12.72 -9.73 -17.28
N TRP A 304 12.30 -9.46 -18.51
CA TRP A 304 10.94 -9.07 -18.87
C TRP A 304 10.26 -10.15 -19.71
N LYS A 305 8.94 -10.31 -19.57
CA LYS A 305 8.17 -11.20 -20.48
C LYS A 305 8.06 -10.55 -21.87
N GLU A 306 8.04 -11.37 -22.91
CA GLU A 306 8.16 -10.92 -24.30
C GLU A 306 7.00 -10.05 -24.79
N ASP A 307 5.82 -10.24 -24.21
CA ASP A 307 4.58 -9.53 -24.53
C ASP A 307 4.30 -8.32 -23.62
N TRP A 308 5.22 -7.99 -22.72
CA TRP A 308 5.13 -6.77 -21.90
C TRP A 308 5.56 -5.53 -22.69
N VAL A 309 4.96 -4.39 -22.38
CA VAL A 309 5.31 -3.10 -22.97
C VAL A 309 6.38 -2.44 -22.10
N ILE A 310 7.62 -2.39 -22.58
CA ILE A 310 8.70 -1.68 -21.89
C ILE A 310 8.81 -0.28 -22.49
N LEU A 311 8.60 0.75 -21.68
CA LEU A 311 8.67 2.15 -22.06
C LEU A 311 9.88 2.82 -21.42
N SER A 312 10.80 3.31 -22.26
CA SER A 312 11.80 4.28 -21.83
C SER A 312 11.13 5.66 -21.76
N VAL A 313 11.09 6.25 -20.57
CA VAL A 313 10.48 7.55 -20.29
C VAL A 313 11.59 8.59 -20.19
N ASN A 314 11.78 9.38 -21.23
CA ASN A 314 12.90 10.29 -21.38
C ASN A 314 12.42 11.75 -21.25
N PRO A 315 12.58 12.38 -20.08
CA PRO A 315 12.34 13.81 -19.92
C PRO A 315 13.42 14.63 -20.66
N PRO A 316 13.12 15.88 -21.05
CA PRO A 316 14.14 16.87 -21.40
C PRO A 316 15.15 17.08 -20.26
N LYS A 317 16.41 17.38 -20.63
CA LYS A 317 17.51 17.56 -19.67
C LYS A 317 17.24 18.67 -18.65
N GLU A 318 16.45 19.68 -19.01
CA GLU A 318 16.17 20.82 -18.13
C GLU A 318 15.26 20.45 -16.94
N ILE A 319 14.51 19.34 -17.07
CA ILE A 319 13.54 18.88 -16.06
C ILE A 319 13.88 17.48 -15.52
N GLN A 320 15.01 16.92 -15.94
CA GLN A 320 15.56 15.67 -15.42
C GLN A 320 16.33 15.95 -14.12
N GLY A 321 16.26 15.01 -13.18
CA GLY A 321 17.05 15.08 -11.95
C GLY A 321 18.57 15.09 -12.25
N PRO A 322 19.38 15.77 -11.42
CA PRO A 322 20.83 15.85 -11.59
C PRO A 322 21.55 14.55 -11.24
N TYR A 323 20.86 13.62 -10.56
CA TYR A 323 21.38 12.33 -10.14
C TYR A 323 20.34 11.25 -10.44
N ASP A 324 20.82 10.07 -10.83
CA ASP A 324 20.02 8.91 -11.23
C ASP A 324 19.00 8.46 -10.15
N VAL A 325 19.29 8.72 -8.87
CA VAL A 325 18.36 8.43 -7.76
C VAL A 325 17.07 9.25 -7.82
N PHE A 326 17.11 10.46 -8.39
CA PHE A 326 15.91 11.28 -8.54
C PHE A 326 15.01 10.78 -9.68
N ASP A 327 15.62 10.25 -10.74
CA ASP A 327 14.89 9.60 -11.83
C ASP A 327 14.12 8.36 -11.34
N HIS A 328 14.55 7.77 -10.22
CA HIS A 328 13.84 6.66 -9.58
C HIS A 328 12.47 7.06 -9.01
N ILE A 329 12.31 8.31 -8.51
CA ILE A 329 11.15 8.71 -7.69
C ILE A 329 10.28 9.82 -8.30
N ILE A 330 10.83 10.64 -9.21
CA ILE A 330 10.10 11.75 -9.82
C ILE A 330 9.19 11.23 -10.95
N ASN A 331 8.00 11.79 -11.09
CA ASN A 331 7.08 11.47 -12.17
C ASN A 331 7.28 12.42 -13.37
N TYR A 332 7.89 11.90 -14.45
CA TYR A 332 8.09 12.67 -15.69
C TYR A 332 6.93 12.57 -16.69
N ALA A 333 5.97 11.67 -16.46
CA ALA A 333 4.93 11.38 -17.44
C ALA A 333 3.98 12.57 -17.69
N GLY A 334 3.88 13.52 -16.76
CA GLY A 334 3.01 14.68 -16.87
C GLY A 334 3.55 15.80 -17.75
N ASN A 335 4.82 15.76 -18.17
CA ASN A 335 5.40 16.83 -18.96
C ASN A 335 5.14 16.64 -20.46
N PRO A 336 4.73 17.69 -21.20
CA PRO A 336 4.36 17.57 -22.61
C PRO A 336 5.55 17.24 -23.52
N LYS A 337 6.77 17.52 -23.05
CA LYS A 337 8.00 17.28 -23.79
C LYS A 337 8.62 15.91 -23.52
N THR A 338 8.11 15.16 -22.53
CA THR A 338 8.58 13.80 -22.24
C THR A 338 8.34 12.89 -23.43
N GLU A 339 9.36 12.10 -23.74
CA GLU A 339 9.36 11.15 -24.83
C GLU A 339 9.20 9.73 -24.31
N PHE A 340 8.34 8.94 -24.97
CA PHE A 340 8.06 7.56 -24.63
C PHE A 340 8.49 6.67 -25.78
N HIS A 341 9.50 5.84 -25.52
CA HIS A 341 10.08 4.93 -26.51
C HIS A 341 9.79 3.48 -26.10
N LYS A 342 9.09 2.74 -26.97
CA LYS A 342 8.88 1.31 -26.74
C LYS A 342 10.17 0.54 -27.05
N THR A 343 10.63 -0.24 -26.07
CA THR A 343 11.81 -1.09 -26.19
C THR A 343 11.39 -2.56 -26.31
N ASP A 344 12.14 -3.33 -27.10
CA ASP A 344 11.92 -4.77 -27.25
C ASP A 344 12.41 -5.52 -26.00
N PRO A 345 11.52 -6.24 -25.27
CA PRO A 345 11.90 -7.04 -24.10
C PRO A 345 13.02 -8.03 -24.39
N LYS A 346 13.01 -8.68 -25.57
CA LYS A 346 14.01 -9.71 -25.92
C LYS A 346 15.41 -9.13 -25.97
N LYS A 347 15.54 -7.99 -26.64
CA LYS A 347 16.81 -7.28 -26.79
C LYS A 347 17.36 -6.86 -25.42
N LEU A 348 16.52 -6.30 -24.55
CA LEU A 348 16.92 -5.93 -23.19
C LEU A 348 17.36 -7.14 -22.36
N ASN A 349 16.61 -8.24 -22.43
CA ASN A 349 16.95 -9.47 -21.71
C ASN A 349 18.32 -10.03 -22.13
N GLU A 350 18.63 -9.98 -23.42
CA GLU A 350 19.94 -10.39 -23.96
C GLU A 350 21.07 -9.45 -23.51
N GLU A 351 20.86 -8.13 -23.60
CA GLU A 351 21.82 -7.11 -23.18
C GLU A 351 22.18 -7.23 -21.70
N HIS A 352 21.21 -7.54 -20.84
CA HIS A 352 21.40 -7.60 -19.39
C HIS A 352 21.75 -8.99 -18.85
N ARG A 353 21.87 -10.01 -19.69
CA ARG A 353 22.03 -11.42 -19.26
C ARG A 353 23.21 -11.63 -18.30
N GLY A 354 24.38 -11.08 -18.62
CA GLY A 354 25.58 -11.23 -17.79
C GLY A 354 25.44 -10.52 -16.43
N LEU A 355 24.92 -9.29 -16.43
CA LEU A 355 24.65 -8.51 -15.23
C LEU A 355 23.63 -9.22 -14.33
N ASN A 356 22.57 -9.77 -14.91
CA ASN A 356 21.51 -10.47 -14.20
C ASN A 356 22.03 -11.69 -13.45
N ILE A 357 22.88 -12.50 -14.09
CA ILE A 357 23.52 -13.65 -13.43
C ILE A 357 24.39 -13.18 -12.26
N GLY A 358 25.27 -12.20 -12.48
CA GLY A 358 26.15 -11.69 -11.42
C GLY A 358 25.40 -11.09 -10.23
N LEU A 359 24.39 -10.25 -10.50
CA LEU A 359 23.63 -9.55 -9.48
C LEU A 359 22.68 -10.48 -8.72
N TYR A 360 21.79 -11.19 -9.43
CA TYR A 360 20.73 -12.00 -8.79
C TYR A 360 21.25 -13.29 -8.16
N SER A 361 22.25 -13.93 -8.76
CA SER A 361 22.73 -15.24 -8.30
C SER A 361 23.96 -15.15 -7.39
N ILE A 362 24.85 -14.16 -7.57
CA ILE A 362 26.10 -14.09 -6.81
C ILE A 362 26.04 -13.00 -5.74
N ALA A 363 25.95 -11.73 -6.15
CA ALA A 363 26.06 -10.61 -5.22
C ALA A 363 24.92 -10.59 -4.18
N ARG A 364 23.65 -10.70 -4.62
CA ARG A 364 22.49 -10.77 -3.73
C ARG A 364 22.53 -12.02 -2.85
N GLY A 365 22.93 -13.18 -3.42
CA GLY A 365 23.08 -14.43 -2.66
C GLY A 365 24.07 -14.30 -1.51
N ILE A 366 25.31 -13.86 -1.81
CA ILE A 366 26.36 -13.68 -0.80
C ILE A 366 25.88 -12.71 0.27
N PHE A 367 25.43 -11.51 -0.11
CA PHE A 367 25.02 -10.50 0.86
C PHE A 367 23.84 -10.96 1.73
N TYR A 368 22.82 -11.57 1.13
CA TYR A 368 21.65 -12.05 1.86
C TYR A 368 22.02 -13.09 2.91
N TYR A 369 22.75 -14.14 2.54
CA TYR A 369 23.03 -15.24 3.46
C TYR A 369 24.13 -14.92 4.48
N THR A 370 25.07 -14.03 4.15
CA THR A 370 26.18 -13.66 5.06
C THR A 370 25.87 -12.47 5.95
N VAL A 371 25.01 -11.54 5.51
CA VAL A 371 24.70 -10.30 6.25
C VAL A 371 23.26 -10.30 6.75
N LEU A 372 22.28 -10.39 5.84
CA LEU A 372 20.87 -10.17 6.20
C LEU A 372 20.26 -11.28 7.03
N VAL A 373 20.55 -12.55 6.71
CA VAL A 373 20.05 -13.69 7.49
C VAL A 373 20.56 -13.65 8.94
N PRO A 374 21.87 -13.53 9.21
CA PRO A 374 22.35 -13.36 10.57
C PRO A 374 21.80 -12.11 11.26
N PHE A 375 21.70 -10.99 10.54
CA PHE A 375 21.14 -9.77 11.11
C PHE A 375 19.68 -9.94 11.55
N ASN A 376 18.81 -10.44 10.66
CA ASN A 376 17.37 -10.53 10.92
C ASN A 376 16.99 -11.60 11.94
N TYR A 377 17.69 -12.75 11.95
CA TYR A 377 17.29 -13.89 12.77
C TYR A 377 18.12 -14.08 14.04
N LEU A 378 19.29 -13.44 14.15
CA LEU A 378 20.15 -13.55 15.34
C LEU A 378 20.35 -12.19 16.04
N ILE A 379 20.87 -11.19 15.32
CA ILE A 379 21.28 -9.91 15.93
C ILE A 379 20.05 -9.08 16.34
N ARG A 380 19.13 -8.87 15.41
CA ARG A 380 17.97 -7.99 15.58
C ARG A 380 17.01 -8.45 16.67
N PRO A 381 16.65 -9.75 16.80
CA PRO A 381 15.77 -10.20 17.89
C PRO A 381 16.41 -9.99 19.27
N VAL A 382 17.71 -10.27 19.41
CA VAL A 382 18.46 -10.03 20.65
C VAL A 382 18.47 -8.53 20.97
N PHE A 383 18.77 -7.68 19.99
CA PHE A 383 18.73 -6.22 20.17
C PHE A 383 17.35 -5.73 20.61
N ASN A 384 16.27 -6.19 19.96
CA ASN A 384 14.90 -5.81 20.31
C ASN A 384 14.53 -6.22 21.74
N VAL A 385 14.92 -7.43 22.18
CA VAL A 385 14.67 -7.89 23.55
C VAL A 385 15.45 -7.04 24.55
N LEU A 386 16.73 -6.75 24.28
CA LEU A 386 17.56 -5.90 25.13
C LEU A 386 17.04 -4.46 25.20
N TRP A 387 16.63 -3.88 24.08
CA TRP A 387 16.11 -2.50 24.02
C TRP A 387 14.80 -2.35 24.79
N ASN A 388 13.90 -3.32 24.69
CA ASN A 388 12.58 -3.26 25.31
C ASN A 388 12.59 -3.69 26.80
N ASN A 389 13.68 -4.26 27.31
CA ASN A 389 13.78 -4.72 28.70
C ASN A 389 14.90 -3.98 29.44
N LYS A 390 14.59 -2.81 30.02
CA LYS A 390 15.55 -1.96 30.77
C LYS A 390 16.42 -2.73 31.79
N ILE A 391 15.84 -3.73 32.46
CA ILE A 391 16.55 -4.59 33.43
C ILE A 391 17.57 -5.50 32.74
N LEU A 392 17.20 -6.11 31.61
CA LEU A 392 18.12 -6.94 30.82
C LEU A 392 19.21 -6.09 30.16
N THR A 393 18.87 -4.88 29.69
CA THR A 393 19.87 -3.93 29.19
C THR A 393 20.87 -3.55 30.26
N ALA A 394 20.39 -3.20 31.47
CA ALA A 394 21.25 -2.85 32.59
C ALA A 394 22.15 -4.03 33.01
N ALA A 395 21.60 -5.25 33.05
CA ALA A 395 22.36 -6.46 33.34
C ALA A 395 23.42 -6.77 32.27
N ALA A 396 23.10 -6.58 30.99
CA ALA A 396 24.04 -6.78 29.88
C ALA A 396 25.17 -5.73 29.91
N ILE A 397 24.85 -4.45 30.11
CA ILE A 397 25.83 -3.37 30.25
C ILE A 397 26.74 -3.62 31.45
N LEU A 398 26.16 -4.00 32.60
CA LEU A 398 26.92 -4.34 33.80
C LEU A 398 27.84 -5.55 33.55
N GLY A 399 27.36 -6.59 32.86
CA GLY A 399 28.16 -7.77 32.51
C GLY A 399 29.35 -7.44 31.59
N VAL A 400 29.15 -6.56 30.60
CA VAL A 400 30.23 -6.06 29.73
C VAL A 400 31.22 -5.19 30.51
N ALA A 401 30.72 -4.28 31.35
CA ALA A 401 31.56 -3.41 32.18
C ALA A 401 32.43 -4.21 33.16
N ILE A 402 31.86 -5.24 33.81
CA ILE A 402 32.60 -6.16 34.69
C ILE A 402 33.66 -6.92 33.86
N SER A 403 33.30 -7.43 32.68
CA SER A 403 34.24 -8.18 31.82
C SER A 403 35.41 -7.33 31.29
N LEU A 404 35.18 -6.03 31.06
CA LEU A 404 36.22 -5.10 30.60
C LEU A 404 37.13 -4.57 31.72
N THR A 405 36.65 -4.54 32.96
CA THR A 405 37.38 -4.00 34.11
C THR A 405 38.21 -5.05 34.86
N LEU A 406 37.79 -6.31 34.87
CA LEU A 406 38.47 -7.40 35.57
C LEU A 406 39.88 -7.76 35.05
N PRO A 407 40.22 -7.65 33.75
CA PRO A 407 41.58 -7.85 33.26
C PRO A 407 42.60 -6.85 33.84
N LEU A 408 42.16 -5.63 34.20
CA LEU A 408 43.00 -4.62 34.84
C LEU A 408 43.45 -5.02 36.25
N PHE A 409 42.82 -6.04 36.86
CA PHE A 409 43.13 -6.55 38.19
C PHE A 409 43.82 -7.94 38.18
N GLY A 410 44.26 -8.44 37.02
CA GLY A 410 45.09 -9.65 36.92
C GLY A 410 44.38 -10.99 37.16
N LEU A 411 43.04 -11.02 37.19
CA LEU A 411 42.25 -12.23 37.46
C LEU A 411 41.91 -12.98 36.16
N ILE A 412 42.80 -13.84 35.66
CA ILE A 412 42.60 -14.61 34.41
C ILE A 412 41.41 -15.59 34.51
N SER A 413 41.07 -16.09 35.70
CA SER A 413 39.92 -16.98 35.94
C SER A 413 38.55 -16.30 35.75
N SER A 414 38.54 -14.95 35.69
CA SER A 414 37.31 -14.16 35.62
C SER A 414 36.83 -13.85 34.21
N PHE A 415 37.67 -14.09 33.19
CA PHE A 415 37.25 -14.03 31.77
C PHE A 415 36.22 -15.12 31.46
N VAL A 416 36.39 -16.31 32.05
CA VAL A 416 35.43 -17.42 31.98
C VAL A 416 34.14 -17.09 32.75
N ALA A 417 34.23 -16.38 33.88
CA ALA A 417 33.07 -15.90 34.65
C ALA A 417 32.27 -14.81 33.90
N GLY A 418 32.95 -13.90 33.21
CA GLY A 418 32.32 -12.87 32.35
C GLY A 418 31.62 -13.48 31.13
N ILE A 419 32.26 -14.43 30.45
CA ILE A 419 31.66 -15.19 29.35
C ILE A 419 30.46 -15.99 29.84
N SER A 420 30.54 -16.62 31.02
CA SER A 420 29.42 -17.38 31.59
C SER A 420 28.27 -16.47 32.03
N ALA A 421 28.54 -15.30 32.62
CA ALA A 421 27.49 -14.31 32.92
C ALA A 421 26.81 -13.76 31.65
N LEU A 422 27.58 -13.46 30.60
CA LEU A 422 27.03 -13.08 29.28
C LEU A 422 26.23 -14.23 28.65
N SER A 423 26.66 -15.48 28.84
CA SER A 423 25.92 -16.64 28.38
C SER A 423 24.63 -16.85 29.17
N TRP A 424 24.59 -16.57 30.47
CA TRP A 424 23.37 -16.60 31.28
C TRP A 424 22.40 -15.47 30.94
N VAL A 425 22.91 -14.25 30.69
CA VAL A 425 22.09 -13.15 30.14
C VAL A 425 21.56 -13.54 28.76
N GLY A 426 22.37 -14.18 27.92
CA GLY A 426 21.95 -14.75 26.64
C GLY A 426 20.85 -15.81 26.81
N VAL A 427 21.01 -16.77 27.72
CA VAL A 427 20.03 -17.82 28.02
C VAL A 427 18.73 -17.25 28.60
N LEU A 428 18.80 -16.26 29.50
CA LEU A 428 17.62 -15.58 30.04
C LEU A 428 16.93 -14.68 29.01
N ALA A 429 17.69 -14.01 28.15
CA ALA A 429 17.16 -13.26 27.03
C ALA A 429 16.49 -14.19 26.01
N VAL A 430 17.08 -15.36 25.73
CA VAL A 430 16.49 -16.41 24.88
C VAL A 430 15.25 -17.01 25.55
N GLY A 431 15.29 -17.30 26.85
CA GLY A 431 14.14 -17.83 27.59
C GLY A 431 12.97 -16.85 27.67
N LYS A 432 13.23 -15.56 27.91
CA LYS A 432 12.20 -14.50 27.82
C LYS A 432 11.76 -14.25 26.38
N ALA A 433 12.66 -14.33 25.40
CA ALA A 433 12.30 -14.27 23.99
C ALA A 433 11.35 -15.41 23.64
N ILE A 434 11.60 -16.64 24.11
CA ILE A 434 10.72 -17.80 23.93
C ILE A 434 9.38 -17.60 24.66
N SER A 435 9.38 -17.10 25.90
CA SER A 435 8.13 -16.84 26.64
C SER A 435 7.28 -15.73 25.99
N TYR A 436 7.91 -14.64 25.53
CA TYR A 436 7.27 -13.58 24.73
C TYR A 436 6.79 -14.11 23.38
N THR A 437 7.58 -14.98 22.74
CA THR A 437 7.24 -15.69 21.50
C THR A 437 5.97 -16.52 21.67
N VAL A 438 5.84 -17.27 22.77
CA VAL A 438 4.65 -18.09 23.07
C VAL A 438 3.42 -17.21 23.36
N SER A 439 3.58 -16.08 24.06
CA SER A 439 2.46 -15.17 24.30
C SER A 439 2.04 -14.41 23.04
N GLU A 440 2.96 -14.09 22.14
CA GLU A 440 2.65 -13.43 20.86
C GLU A 440 2.02 -14.39 19.85
N LEU A 441 2.39 -15.67 19.84
CA LEU A 441 1.75 -16.73 19.04
C LEU A 441 0.26 -16.96 19.38
N THR A 442 -0.17 -16.52 20.56
CA THR A 442 -1.55 -16.68 21.04
C THR A 442 -2.39 -15.41 20.94
N LYS A 443 -1.80 -14.26 20.58
CA LYS A 443 -2.56 -13.02 20.35
C LYS A 443 -3.28 -13.06 19.00
N THR A 444 -4.54 -12.67 19.03
CA THR A 444 -5.34 -12.40 17.83
C THR A 444 -4.76 -11.21 17.07
N HIS A 445 -4.92 -11.22 15.75
CA HIS A 445 -4.40 -10.21 14.83
C HIS A 445 -4.81 -8.79 15.23
N ASP A 446 -3.88 -8.02 15.79
CA ASP A 446 -4.13 -6.64 16.20
C ASP A 446 -4.03 -5.69 14.99
N ILE A 447 -4.78 -4.59 15.06
CA ILE A 447 -4.74 -3.54 14.04
C ILE A 447 -3.35 -2.92 14.10
N ALA A 448 -2.71 -2.72 12.94
CA ALA A 448 -1.41 -2.06 12.88
C ALA A 448 -1.50 -0.63 13.40
N ALA A 449 -0.47 -0.14 14.10
CA ALA A 449 -0.50 1.20 14.68
C ALA A 449 -0.72 2.29 13.61
N ILE A 450 -0.16 2.10 12.42
CA ILE A 450 -0.35 2.94 11.22
C ILE A 450 -1.81 2.95 10.69
N HIS A 451 -2.66 2.04 11.16
CA HIS A 451 -4.07 1.92 10.79
C HIS A 451 -5.01 2.02 12.00
N ASP A 452 -4.50 2.52 13.14
CA ASP A 452 -5.28 2.73 14.35
C ASP A 452 -6.43 3.75 14.08
N PRO A 453 -7.68 3.44 14.46
CA PRO A 453 -8.80 4.39 14.38
C PRO A 453 -8.58 5.74 15.05
N ALA A 454 -7.70 5.82 16.05
CA ALA A 454 -7.37 7.02 16.81
C ALA A 454 -6.44 7.98 16.06
N LEU A 455 -5.83 7.55 14.94
CA LEU A 455 -5.00 8.43 14.12
C LEU A 455 -5.82 9.61 13.58
N PRO A 456 -5.21 10.80 13.49
CA PRO A 456 -5.90 12.01 13.05
C PRO A 456 -6.37 11.86 11.60
N ARG A 457 -7.61 12.31 11.36
CA ARG A 457 -8.27 12.24 10.05
C ARG A 457 -8.48 13.64 9.48
N ASN A 458 -8.50 13.73 8.16
CA ASN A 458 -8.97 14.89 7.43
C ASN A 458 -10.50 14.90 7.40
N ALA A 459 -11.12 15.94 7.99
CA ALA A 459 -12.58 16.03 8.08
C ALA A 459 -13.26 15.93 6.70
N SER A 460 -12.71 16.57 5.67
CA SER A 460 -13.24 16.51 4.29
C SER A 460 -13.07 15.15 3.60
N MET A 461 -12.37 14.20 4.23
CA MET A 461 -12.10 12.87 3.70
C MET A 461 -12.60 11.76 4.64
N ASP A 462 -13.15 12.08 5.82
CA ASP A 462 -13.58 11.07 6.80
C ASP A 462 -14.85 10.35 6.31
N LEU A 463 -14.76 9.02 6.18
CA LEU A 463 -15.88 8.18 5.76
C LEU A 463 -17.06 8.21 6.74
N TYR A 464 -16.82 8.59 8.00
CA TYR A 464 -17.78 8.59 9.08
C TYR A 464 -18.39 9.96 9.37
N ASP A 465 -17.90 11.03 8.74
CA ASP A 465 -18.45 12.38 8.92
C ASP A 465 -19.89 12.45 8.38
N ALA A 466 -20.81 12.89 9.25
CA ALA A 466 -22.21 13.06 8.92
C ALA A 466 -22.45 14.22 7.93
N ASN A 467 -21.52 15.19 7.85
CA ASN A 467 -21.59 16.28 6.88
C ASN A 467 -21.29 15.80 5.45
N LEU A 468 -20.64 14.64 5.31
CA LEU A 468 -20.33 13.99 4.04
C LEU A 468 -21.29 12.86 3.70
N ASN A 469 -22.49 12.88 4.29
CA ASN A 469 -23.55 11.92 3.99
C ASN A 469 -23.84 11.88 2.49
N GLN A 470 -24.04 10.66 2.00
CA GLN A 470 -24.42 10.41 0.62
C GLN A 470 -25.90 10.09 0.52
N THR A 471 -26.49 10.58 -0.56
CA THR A 471 -27.82 10.18 -0.98
C THR A 471 -27.71 8.82 -1.64
N PHE A 472 -28.35 7.81 -1.05
CA PHE A 472 -28.28 6.45 -1.54
C PHE A 472 -29.69 5.89 -1.72
N PHE A 473 -29.92 5.21 -2.84
CA PHE A 473 -31.21 4.62 -3.20
C PHE A 473 -31.17 3.11 -2.94
N LEU A 474 -32.14 2.63 -2.17
CA LEU A 474 -32.40 1.20 -2.01
C LEU A 474 -33.83 0.91 -2.37
N ASN A 475 -34.05 -0.21 -3.05
CA ASN A 475 -35.39 -0.76 -3.10
C ASN A 475 -35.75 -1.45 -1.77
N PHE A 476 -37.03 -1.65 -1.53
CA PHE A 476 -37.49 -2.24 -0.27
C PHE A 476 -37.03 -3.69 -0.11
N GLN A 477 -36.84 -4.45 -1.19
CA GLN A 477 -36.25 -5.77 -1.13
C GLN A 477 -34.83 -5.75 -0.53
N GLN A 478 -33.98 -4.83 -0.98
CA GLN A 478 -32.63 -4.65 -0.44
C GLN A 478 -32.66 -4.20 1.02
N ILE A 479 -33.59 -3.31 1.38
CA ILE A 479 -33.79 -2.89 2.78
C ILE A 479 -34.16 -4.11 3.64
N HIS A 480 -35.09 -4.93 3.16
CA HIS A 480 -35.49 -6.16 3.83
C HIS A 480 -34.30 -7.09 4.04
N SER A 481 -33.58 -7.45 2.97
CA SER A 481 -32.41 -8.34 3.04
C SER A 481 -31.35 -7.81 4.00
N TYR A 482 -31.01 -6.53 3.90
CA TYR A 482 -30.03 -5.89 4.78
C TYR A 482 -30.42 -6.01 6.26
N TYR A 483 -31.66 -5.65 6.61
CA TYR A 483 -32.10 -5.67 8.00
C TYR A 483 -32.37 -7.09 8.50
N GLN A 484 -32.76 -8.02 7.65
CA GLN A 484 -32.94 -9.42 8.02
C GLN A 484 -31.60 -10.04 8.44
N VAL A 485 -30.55 -9.81 7.67
CA VAL A 485 -29.19 -10.22 8.06
C VAL A 485 -28.73 -9.47 9.30
N MET A 486 -28.76 -8.14 9.29
CA MET A 486 -28.13 -7.36 10.35
C MET A 486 -28.86 -7.45 11.70
N ARG A 487 -30.20 -7.52 11.69
CA ARG A 487 -30.97 -7.63 12.93
C ARG A 487 -31.09 -9.08 13.37
N CYS A 488 -31.55 -9.97 12.49
CA CYS A 488 -31.90 -11.33 12.89
C CYS A 488 -30.67 -12.24 12.95
N LEU A 489 -29.79 -12.20 11.94
CA LEU A 489 -28.63 -13.10 11.89
C LEU A 489 -27.45 -12.61 12.74
N VAL A 490 -27.07 -11.34 12.59
CA VAL A 490 -25.87 -10.78 13.24
C VAL A 490 -26.14 -10.30 14.66
N LYS A 491 -27.28 -9.66 14.91
CA LYS A 491 -27.61 -9.07 16.23
C LYS A 491 -28.53 -9.93 17.07
N ASN A 492 -29.04 -11.04 16.53
CA ASN A 492 -30.03 -11.89 17.18
C ASN A 492 -31.24 -11.12 17.74
N LYS A 493 -31.75 -10.15 16.97
CA LYS A 493 -32.94 -9.35 17.29
C LYS A 493 -34.07 -9.68 16.32
N PRO A 494 -35.34 -9.68 16.78
CA PRO A 494 -36.47 -9.82 15.87
C PRO A 494 -36.48 -8.68 14.84
N PHE A 495 -37.00 -9.00 13.66
CA PHE A 495 -36.99 -8.09 12.52
C PHE A 495 -37.67 -6.77 12.85
N VAL A 496 -38.86 -6.82 13.44
CA VAL A 496 -39.59 -5.68 14.03
C VAL A 496 -39.69 -5.83 15.56
N GLN A 497 -39.64 -4.73 16.31
CA GLN A 497 -39.78 -4.67 17.77
C GLN A 497 -40.76 -3.56 18.16
N GLU A 498 -41.41 -3.69 19.32
CA GLU A 498 -42.39 -2.68 19.79
C GLU A 498 -41.74 -1.34 20.14
N GLU A 499 -40.61 -1.36 20.85
CA GLU A 499 -39.85 -0.18 21.30
C GLU A 499 -39.03 0.52 20.19
N MET A 500 -39.28 0.20 18.91
CA MET A 500 -38.54 0.80 17.81
C MET A 500 -39.13 2.15 17.42
N ASP A 501 -38.26 3.08 17.02
CA ASP A 501 -38.65 4.32 16.34
C ASP A 501 -39.72 4.09 15.26
N THR A 502 -40.77 4.92 15.28
CA THR A 502 -41.99 4.73 14.48
C THR A 502 -41.72 4.74 12.98
N GLU A 503 -40.80 5.60 12.50
CA GLU A 503 -40.47 5.68 11.08
C GLU A 503 -39.73 4.42 10.64
N LYS A 504 -38.74 3.99 11.43
CA LYS A 504 -37.99 2.77 11.14
C LYS A 504 -38.88 1.52 11.21
N LYS A 505 -39.78 1.45 12.19
CA LYS A 505 -40.75 0.35 12.32
C LYS A 505 -41.61 0.23 11.08
N ARG A 506 -42.16 1.35 10.60
CA ARG A 506 -42.95 1.41 9.36
C ARG A 506 -42.14 0.97 8.15
N LEU A 507 -40.91 1.48 8.00
CA LEU A 507 -40.01 1.08 6.90
C LEU A 507 -39.77 -0.42 6.85
N LEU A 508 -39.52 -1.07 7.99
CA LEU A 508 -39.30 -2.52 8.05
C LEU A 508 -40.58 -3.31 7.76
N MET A 509 -41.73 -2.85 8.27
CA MET A 509 -43.00 -3.50 7.98
C MET A 509 -43.36 -3.41 6.50
N ASP A 510 -43.16 -2.24 5.89
CA ASP A 510 -43.45 -2.06 4.47
C ASP A 510 -42.41 -2.76 3.59
N SER A 511 -41.15 -2.90 4.01
CA SER A 511 -40.14 -3.63 3.24
C SER A 511 -40.33 -5.15 3.25
N ALA A 512 -41.06 -5.68 4.22
CA ALA A 512 -41.41 -7.11 4.27
C ALA A 512 -42.54 -7.51 3.30
N LYS A 513 -43.24 -6.53 2.70
CA LYS A 513 -44.36 -6.77 1.79
C LYS A 513 -43.84 -7.01 0.36
N PRO A 514 -44.10 -8.18 -0.25
CA PRO A 514 -43.65 -8.48 -1.61
C PRO A 514 -44.13 -7.45 -2.64
N GLU A 515 -45.34 -6.92 -2.49
CA GLU A 515 -45.93 -5.90 -3.36
C GLU A 515 -45.17 -4.56 -3.35
N HIS A 516 -44.32 -4.33 -2.35
CA HIS A 516 -43.51 -3.12 -2.24
C HIS A 516 -42.05 -3.33 -2.66
N ALA A 517 -41.65 -4.53 -3.09
CA ALA A 517 -40.25 -4.90 -3.29
C ALA A 517 -39.43 -3.88 -4.11
N ASP A 518 -40.03 -3.32 -5.17
CA ASP A 518 -39.39 -2.39 -6.09
C ASP A 518 -39.50 -0.92 -5.67
N TYR A 519 -40.20 -0.60 -4.58
CA TYR A 519 -40.32 0.77 -4.11
C TYR A 519 -38.96 1.30 -3.67
N LEU A 520 -38.58 2.47 -4.19
CA LEU A 520 -37.31 3.11 -3.87
C LEU A 520 -37.44 3.98 -2.62
N LYS A 521 -36.55 3.76 -1.65
CA LYS A 521 -36.33 4.66 -0.52
C LYS A 521 -35.01 5.40 -0.72
N VAL A 522 -35.08 6.70 -0.57
CA VAL A 522 -33.90 7.55 -0.42
C VAL A 522 -33.43 7.47 1.03
N MET A 523 -32.14 7.17 1.22
CA MET A 523 -31.48 7.20 2.51
C MET A 523 -30.33 8.21 2.50
N GLN A 524 -30.18 8.94 3.60
CA GLN A 524 -29.03 9.80 3.86
C GLN A 524 -28.18 9.13 4.93
N VAL A 525 -27.01 8.60 4.54
CA VAL A 525 -26.11 7.89 5.45
C VAL A 525 -24.66 8.25 5.14
N SER A 526 -23.76 8.08 6.11
CA SER A 526 -22.34 8.31 5.87
C SER A 526 -21.78 7.32 4.84
N LYS A 527 -20.69 7.70 4.16
CA LYS A 527 -20.00 6.85 3.17
C LYS A 527 -19.64 5.48 3.75
N ALA A 528 -19.13 5.44 4.99
CA ALA A 528 -18.85 4.19 5.70
C ALA A 528 -20.08 3.30 5.85
N LYS A 529 -21.24 3.91 6.13
CA LYS A 529 -22.49 3.17 6.32
C LYS A 529 -23.04 2.66 4.99
N ALA A 530 -23.00 3.48 3.94
CA ALA A 530 -23.37 3.08 2.58
C ALA A 530 -22.53 1.88 2.12
N TYR A 531 -21.20 1.96 2.27
CA TYR A 531 -20.29 0.86 1.96
C TYR A 531 -20.66 -0.43 2.70
N HIS A 532 -20.87 -0.36 4.02
CA HIS A 532 -21.23 -1.54 4.79
C HIS A 532 -22.59 -2.16 4.37
N ILE A 533 -23.57 -1.34 3.99
CA ILE A 533 -24.85 -1.83 3.44
C ILE A 533 -24.60 -2.57 2.13
N HIS A 534 -23.86 -1.97 1.19
CA HIS A 534 -23.51 -2.60 -0.08
C HIS A 534 -22.75 -3.91 0.10
N SER A 535 -21.74 -3.94 0.97
CA SER A 535 -20.98 -5.16 1.26
C SER A 535 -21.87 -6.25 1.85
N THR A 536 -22.80 -5.89 2.74
CA THR A 536 -23.77 -6.85 3.29
C THR A 536 -24.66 -7.44 2.19
N LEU A 537 -25.20 -6.59 1.31
CA LEU A 537 -26.05 -7.02 0.19
C LEU A 537 -25.26 -7.87 -0.82
N ARG A 538 -23.99 -7.54 -1.07
CA ARG A 538 -23.10 -8.35 -1.89
C ARG A 538 -22.92 -9.75 -1.28
N PHE A 539 -22.62 -9.84 0.01
CA PHE A 539 -22.49 -11.14 0.69
C PHE A 539 -23.78 -11.95 0.65
N VAL A 540 -24.95 -11.30 0.79
CA VAL A 540 -26.25 -11.97 0.62
C VAL A 540 -26.38 -12.58 -0.78
N ASN A 541 -25.97 -11.86 -1.82
CA ASN A 541 -26.03 -12.33 -3.19
C ASN A 541 -25.02 -13.45 -3.50
N GLU A 542 -23.80 -13.35 -2.98
CA GLU A 542 -22.70 -14.30 -3.26
C GLU A 542 -22.80 -15.59 -2.43
N ILE A 543 -23.09 -15.46 -1.13
CA ILE A 543 -23.12 -16.59 -0.18
C ILE A 543 -24.52 -17.19 -0.09
N GLY A 544 -25.56 -16.36 -0.22
CA GLY A 544 -26.95 -16.77 -0.07
C GLY A 544 -27.42 -16.86 1.38
N MET A 545 -28.71 -16.54 1.60
CA MET A 545 -29.34 -16.54 2.93
C MET A 545 -29.45 -17.94 3.58
N GLN A 546 -29.36 -19.00 2.76
CA GLN A 546 -29.36 -20.38 3.20
C GLN A 546 -28.06 -20.77 3.94
N ASN A 547 -26.92 -20.17 3.57
CA ASN A 547 -25.61 -20.45 4.14
C ASN A 547 -25.35 -19.55 5.37
N LYS A 548 -26.22 -19.67 6.38
CA LYS A 548 -26.30 -18.75 7.53
C LYS A 548 -24.98 -18.54 8.26
N GLU A 549 -24.20 -19.60 8.48
CA GLU A 549 -22.94 -19.52 9.23
C GLU A 549 -21.89 -18.71 8.47
N GLN A 550 -21.66 -19.05 7.20
CA GLN A 550 -20.69 -18.35 6.36
C GLN A 550 -21.11 -16.89 6.12
N LEU A 551 -22.40 -16.64 5.87
CA LEU A 551 -22.94 -15.29 5.71
C LEU A 551 -22.78 -14.48 7.00
N LYS A 552 -23.09 -15.07 8.15
CA LYS A 552 -22.91 -14.43 9.45
C LYS A 552 -21.45 -14.04 9.68
N ALA A 553 -20.51 -14.96 9.46
CA ALA A 553 -19.09 -14.71 9.64
C ALA A 553 -18.58 -13.55 8.76
N ALA A 554 -18.91 -13.55 7.47
CA ALA A 554 -18.50 -12.50 6.54
C ALA A 554 -19.08 -11.12 6.93
N VAL A 555 -20.36 -11.07 7.31
CA VAL A 555 -21.03 -9.82 7.69
C VAL A 555 -20.57 -9.33 9.06
N GLU A 556 -20.30 -10.23 10.01
CA GLU A 556 -19.74 -9.89 11.32
C GLU A 556 -18.36 -9.27 11.20
N GLN A 557 -17.49 -9.83 10.35
CA GLN A 557 -16.18 -9.26 10.05
C GLN A 557 -16.32 -7.84 9.48
N SER A 558 -17.10 -7.67 8.41
CA SER A 558 -17.35 -6.34 7.81
C SER A 558 -17.96 -5.35 8.81
N TYR A 559 -18.87 -5.82 9.68
CA TYR A 559 -19.51 -4.98 10.68
C TYR A 559 -18.55 -4.60 11.81
N ALA A 560 -17.64 -5.49 12.21
CA ALA A 560 -16.58 -5.19 13.18
C ALA A 560 -15.68 -4.07 12.65
N GLU A 561 -15.23 -4.16 11.40
CA GLU A 561 -14.44 -3.10 10.75
C GLU A 561 -15.18 -1.77 10.68
N TYR A 562 -16.47 -1.79 10.33
CA TYR A 562 -17.31 -0.59 10.33
C TYR A 562 -17.46 0.02 11.73
N LYS A 563 -17.52 -0.79 12.80
CA LYS A 563 -17.59 -0.25 14.17
C LYS A 563 -16.29 0.38 14.61
N LEU A 564 -15.15 -0.24 14.27
CA LEU A 564 -13.82 0.22 14.68
C LEU A 564 -13.55 1.66 14.23
N GLY A 565 -14.02 2.03 13.03
CA GLY A 565 -13.82 3.38 12.52
C GLY A 565 -14.72 4.47 13.13
N LYS A 566 -15.75 4.11 13.90
CA LYS A 566 -16.62 5.10 14.51
C LYS A 566 -15.84 5.90 15.56
N PRO A 567 -15.97 7.24 15.58
CA PRO A 567 -15.43 8.02 16.68
C PRO A 567 -16.02 7.47 17.98
N ALA A 568 -15.19 7.33 19.01
CA ALA A 568 -15.69 7.07 20.35
C ALA A 568 -16.75 8.13 20.63
N LYS A 569 -17.96 7.72 21.04
CA LYS A 569 -18.93 8.67 21.57
C LYS A 569 -18.22 9.32 22.75
N MET A 570 -17.82 10.58 22.61
CA MET A 570 -17.47 11.36 23.80
C MET A 570 -18.73 11.31 24.67
N SER A 571 -18.61 10.63 25.81
CA SER A 571 -19.61 10.74 26.86
C SER A 571 -19.65 12.22 27.22
N VAL A 572 -20.70 12.89 26.77
CA VAL A 572 -21.06 14.24 27.23
C VAL A 572 -21.58 14.12 28.66
#